data_AF-A0A368FN36-F1
#
_entry.id   AF-A0A368FN36-F1
#
_cell.length_a   1.000
_cell.length_b   1.000
_cell.length_c   1.000
_cell.angle_alpha   90.00
_cell.angle_beta   90.00
_cell.angle_gamma   90.00
#
_symmetry.space_group_name_H-M   'P 1'
#
loop_
_entity.id
_entity.type
_entity.pdbx_description
1 polymer ?
#
loop_
_entity_poly.entity_id
_entity_poly.type
_entity_poly.pdbx_seq_one_letter_code
_entity_poly.pdbx_strand_id
1 'polypeptide(L)' 'MPFLYTFLSVLLLLPCTFAYKMVLFVPNMANSQVIFNSRVAETLAKAGHDVTMVMISAMDDFDSGDVKIMKEVKDPSMCK' A
#
# COMPACT_ATOMS: atom_id res chain seq x y z
N MET A 1 -24.15 -31.79 18.78
CA MET A 1 -23.54 -31.22 17.57
C MET A 1 -22.71 -29.95 17.86
N PRO A 2 -21.78 -29.92 18.84
CA PRO A 2 -20.99 -28.71 19.12
C PRO A 2 -19.87 -28.49 18.09
N PHE A 3 -19.30 -29.58 17.54
CA PHE A 3 -18.21 -29.53 16.55
C PHE A 3 -18.60 -28.82 15.24
N LEU A 4 -19.85 -28.95 14.80
CA LEU A 4 -20.34 -28.29 13.59
C LEU A 4 -20.51 -26.77 13.83
N TYR A 5 -20.93 -26.39 15.04
CA TYR A 5 -21.15 -24.99 15.41
C TYR A 5 -19.83 -24.24 15.60
N THR A 6 -18.83 -24.88 16.21
CA THR A 6 -17.48 -24.33 16.29
C THR A 6 -16.85 -24.20 14.91
N PHE A 7 -16.99 -25.20 14.05
CA PHE A 7 -16.52 -25.14 12.67
C PHE A 7 -17.18 -23.99 11.88
N LEU A 8 -18.50 -23.82 12.00
CA LEU A 8 -19.25 -22.74 11.37
C LEU A 8 -18.82 -21.36 11.89
N SER A 9 -18.54 -21.23 13.19
CA SER A 9 -18.06 -19.98 13.79
C SER A 9 -16.65 -19.58 13.32
N VAL A 10 -15.75 -20.55 13.12
CA VAL A 10 -14.40 -20.30 12.58
C VAL A 10 -14.47 -19.89 11.11
N LEU A 11 -15.34 -20.54 10.33
CA LEU A 11 -15.55 -20.21 8.92
C LEU A 11 -16.06 -18.77 8.73
N LEU A 12 -16.90 -18.28 9.67
CA LEU A 12 -17.44 -16.93 9.65
C LEU A 12 -16.40 -15.83 9.92
N LEU A 13 -15.27 -16.17 10.56
CA LEU A 13 -14.21 -15.22 10.92
C LEU A 13 -13.11 -15.07 9.85
N LEU A 14 -13.06 -15.98 8.87
CA LEU A 14 -12.15 -15.91 7.73
C LEU A 14 -12.18 -14.57 6.95
N PRO A 15 -13.34 -13.95 6.67
CA PRO A 15 -13.33 -12.68 5.94
C PRO A 15 -12.81 -11.49 6.74
N CYS A 16 -12.67 -11.60 8.06
CA CYS A 16 -12.13 -10.51 8.89
C CYS A 16 -10.61 -10.34 8.73
N THR A 17 -9.91 -11.28 8.09
CA THR A 17 -8.46 -11.21 7.86
C THR A 17 -8.09 -10.68 6.48
N PHE A 18 -9.07 -10.28 5.66
CA PHE A 18 -8.76 -9.69 4.36
C PHE A 18 -8.03 -8.35 4.54
N ALA A 19 -6.86 -8.26 3.91
CA ALA A 19 -6.05 -7.08 3.96
C ALA A 19 -6.74 -5.92 3.20
N TYR A 20 -6.89 -4.79 3.88
CA TYR A 20 -7.52 -3.59 3.33
C TYR A 20 -6.71 -3.01 2.16
N LYS A 21 -7.43 -2.46 1.16
CA LYS A 21 -6.85 -1.64 0.08
C LYS A 21 -6.56 -0.24 0.62
N MET A 22 -5.32 0.22 0.45
CA MET A 22 -4.85 1.51 0.97
C MET A 22 -4.27 2.37 -0.15
N VAL A 23 -4.57 3.66 -0.12
CA VAL A 23 -4.03 4.64 -1.06
C VAL A 23 -3.26 5.69 -0.27
N LEU A 24 -1.98 5.86 -0.60
CA LEU A 24 -1.09 6.85 0.01
C LEU A 24 -0.91 8.01 -0.97
N PHE A 25 -1.38 9.19 -0.62
CA PHE A 25 -1.14 10.41 -1.40
C PHE A 25 0.15 11.06 -0.93
N VAL A 26 1.15 11.11 -1.80
CA VAL A 26 2.49 11.55 -1.45
C VAL A 26 2.84 12.82 -2.23
N PRO A 27 3.02 13.97 -1.56
CA PRO A 27 3.47 15.18 -2.22
C PRO A 27 4.92 15.02 -2.67
N ASN A 28 5.16 15.17 -3.97
CA ASN A 28 6.49 15.11 -4.56
C ASN A 28 7.16 16.49 -4.52
N MET A 29 7.43 16.98 -3.29
CA MET A 29 8.11 18.27 -3.06
C MET A 29 9.54 18.10 -2.57
N ALA A 30 9.88 16.93 -2.01
CA ALA A 30 11.21 16.63 -1.50
C ALA A 30 11.45 15.11 -1.48
N ASN A 31 12.65 14.70 -1.91
CA ASN A 31 13.04 13.28 -1.96
C ASN A 31 12.92 12.58 -0.60
N SER A 32 13.19 13.28 0.50
CA SER A 32 13.06 12.71 1.85
C SER A 32 11.62 12.31 2.18
N GLN A 33 10.62 13.05 1.70
CA GLN A 33 9.20 12.73 1.90
C GLN A 33 8.81 11.51 1.08
N VAL A 34 9.27 11.43 -0.16
CA VAL A 34 9.03 10.28 -1.05
C VAL A 34 9.66 9.01 -0.47
N ILE A 35 10.91 9.08 0.01
CA ILE A 35 11.63 7.95 0.62
C ILE A 35 10.97 7.50 1.93
N PHE A 36 10.48 8.44 2.75
CA PHE A 36 9.77 8.07 3.98
C PHE A 36 8.47 7.33 3.65
N ASN A 37 7.65 7.90 2.75
CA ASN A 37 6.38 7.31 2.37
C ASN A 37 6.56 5.97 1.62
N SER A 38 7.64 5.80 0.87
CA SER A 38 7.96 4.51 0.24
C SER A 38 8.24 3.42 1.27
N ARG A 39 9.02 3.70 2.31
CA ARG A 39 9.27 2.73 3.39
C ARG A 39 8.00 2.38 4.17
N VAL A 40 7.11 3.35 4.38
CA VAL A 40 5.80 3.12 5.00
C VAL A 40 4.94 2.22 4.10
N ALA A 41 4.84 2.53 2.81
CA ALA A 41 4.08 1.74 1.85
C ALA A 41 4.63 0.31 1.72
N GLU A 42 5.95 0.13 1.70
CA GLU A 42 6.60 -1.18 1.69
C GLU A 42 6.27 -2.00 2.94
N THR A 43 6.24 -1.36 4.10
CA THR A 43 5.90 -2.05 5.36
C THR A 43 4.45 -2.52 5.35
N LEU A 44 3.54 -1.68 4.84
CA LEU A 44 2.12 -1.99 4.70
C LEU A 44 1.89 -3.10 3.64
N ALA A 45 2.59 -3.04 2.51
CA ALA A 45 2.53 -4.08 1.49
C ALA A 45 3.02 -5.44 2.02
N LYS A 46 4.13 -5.45 2.78
CA LYS A 46 4.65 -6.66 3.45
C LYS A 46 3.69 -7.23 4.50
N ALA A 47 2.87 -6.38 5.13
CA ALA A 47 1.81 -6.81 6.03
C ALA A 47 0.59 -7.41 5.30
N GLY A 48 0.62 -7.46 3.97
CA GLY A 48 -0.42 -8.06 3.12
C GLY A 48 -1.41 -7.05 2.54
N HIS A 49 -1.29 -5.75 2.86
CA HIS A 49 -2.19 -4.72 2.33
C HIS A 49 -1.91 -4.45 0.84
N ASP A 50 -2.98 -4.21 0.07
CA ASP A 50 -2.86 -3.74 -1.31
C ASP A 50 -2.68 -2.21 -1.27
N VAL A 51 -1.42 -1.77 -1.33
CA VAL A 51 -1.03 -0.37 -1.19
C VAL A 51 -0.74 0.24 -2.56
N THR A 52 -1.40 1.35 -2.86
CA THR A 52 -1.11 2.19 -4.03
C THR A 52 -0.58 3.54 -3.56
N MET A 53 0.56 3.96 -4.09
CA MET A 53 1.12 5.28 -3.80
C MET A 53 0.83 6.20 -4.97
N VAL A 54 0.18 7.33 -4.71
CA VAL A 54 -0.16 8.34 -5.73
C VAL A 54 0.71 9.56 -5.48
N MET A 55 1.65 9.81 -6.38
CA MET A 55 2.48 11.02 -6.33
C MET A 55 1.67 12.24 -6.75
N ILE A 56 1.66 13.26 -5.90
CA ILE A 56 1.05 14.56 -6.17
C ILE A 56 2.18 15.56 -6.37
N SER A 57 2.43 15.94 -7.62
CA SER A 57 3.38 16.99 -7.97
C SER A 57 2.62 18.31 -8.19
N ALA A 58 3.02 19.37 -7.48
CA ALA A 58 2.55 20.74 -7.75
C ALA A 58 3.48 21.51 -8.70
N MET A 59 4.64 20.92 -9.03
CA MET A 59 5.67 21.49 -9.89
C MET A 59 6.11 20.39 -10.86
N ASP A 60 6.18 20.72 -12.16
CA ASP A 60 6.46 19.74 -13.23
C ASP A 60 7.90 19.20 -13.20
N ASP A 61 8.81 19.85 -12.47
CA ASP A 61 10.26 19.64 -12.57
C ASP A 61 10.89 18.83 -11.41
N PHE A 62 10.11 18.41 -10.40
CA PHE A 62 10.62 17.52 -9.35
C PHE A 62 10.59 16.07 -9.82
N ASP A 63 11.67 15.59 -10.40
CA ASP A 63 11.81 14.20 -10.79
C ASP A 63 12.17 13.33 -9.58
N SER A 64 11.21 12.54 -9.10
CA SER A 64 11.44 11.54 -8.04
C SER A 64 11.91 10.19 -8.59
N GLY A 65 12.29 10.12 -9.88
CA GLY A 65 12.74 8.89 -10.55
C GLY A 65 13.94 8.20 -9.87
N ASP A 66 14.69 8.91 -9.04
CA ASP A 66 15.81 8.36 -8.26
C ASP A 66 15.36 7.53 -7.04
N VAL A 67 14.09 7.62 -6.63
CA VAL A 67 13.57 6.85 -5.49
C VAL A 67 13.08 5.48 -5.97
N LYS A 68 13.89 4.47 -5.68
CA LYS A 68 13.58 3.07 -5.97
C LYS A 68 12.45 2.57 -5.07
N ILE A 69 11.22 2.58 -5.58
CA ILE A 69 10.05 1.96 -4.92
C ILE A 69 10.05 0.45 -5.22
N MET A 70 9.78 -0.39 -4.21
CA MET A 70 9.64 -1.84 -4.42
C MET A 70 8.48 -2.16 -5.37
N LYS A 71 8.65 -3.18 -6.22
CA LYS A 71 7.66 -3.66 -7.21
C LYS A 71 6.29 -4.04 -6.63
N GLU A 72 6.22 -4.29 -5.32
CA GLU A 72 5.02 -4.68 -4.60
C GLU A 72 4.06 -3.51 -4.34
N VAL A 73 4.57 -2.27 -4.37
CA VAL A 73 3.75 -1.06 -4.24
C VAL A 73 3.38 -0.56 -5.63
N LYS A 74 2.08 -0.40 -5.89
CA LYS A 74 1.60 0.11 -7.17
C LYS A 74 1.81 1.62 -7.22
N ASP A 75 2.50 2.09 -8.25
CA ASP A 75 2.67 3.52 -8.54
C ASP A 75 2.01 3.83 -9.91
N PRO A 76 0.88 4.55 -9.94
CA PRO A 76 0.21 4.93 -11.18
C PRO A 76 0.94 6.05 -11.94
N SER A 77 1.95 6.70 -11.36
CA SER A 77 2.72 7.77 -12.04
C SER A 77 3.75 7.25 -13.05
N MET A 78 4.06 5.94 -13.01
CA MET A 78 4.90 5.24 -14.00
C MET A 78 4.15 4.81 -15.27
N CYS A 79 2.87 5.16 -15.42
CA CYS A 79 2.15 4.99 -16.68
C CYS A 79 2.34 6.26 -17.53
N LYS A 80 3.49 6.34 -18.20
CA LYS A 80 3.77 7.29 -19.28
C LYS A 80 4.35 6.54 -20.46
#